data_AF-A0A4Y2X754-F1
#
_entry.id   AF-A0A4Y2X754-F1
#
_cell.length_a   1.000
_cell.length_b   1.000
_cell.length_c   1.000
_cell.angle_alpha   90.00
_cell.angle_beta   90.00
_cell.angle_gamma   90.00
#
_symmetry.space_group_name_H-M   'P 1'
#
loop_
_entity.id
_entity.type
_entity.pdbx_description
1 polymer ?
#
loop_
_entity_poly.entity_id
_entity_poly.type
_entity_poly.pdbx_seq_one_letter_code
_entity_poly.pdbx_strand_id
1 'polypeptide(L)'
;MDIQFILDEYAVVSYLVDYINKSGRGLSRILRNCVEAVSSQKSCLKECLTAVANPFINSVETSAQEAAWSILELPMSQMSEDTIFIPTSRQENRTRIVKSQDVLK
;
A
#
# COMPACT_ATOMS: atom_id res chain seq x y z
N MET A 1 -14.59 5.91 26.60
CA MET A 1 -13.22 6.42 26.85
C MET A 1 -12.47 5.33 27.56
N ASP A 2 -11.40 4.82 26.96
CA ASP A 2 -10.54 3.80 27.56
C ASP A 2 -9.37 4.54 28.24
N ILE A 3 -9.29 4.49 29.57
CA ILE A 3 -8.32 5.24 30.36
C ILE A 3 -7.59 4.24 31.26
N GLN A 4 -6.30 4.05 31.00
CA GLN A 4 -5.44 3.10 31.71
C GLN A 4 -4.15 3.78 32.16
N PHE A 5 -3.65 3.40 33.34
CA PHE A 5 -2.34 3.87 33.83
C PHE A 5 -1.20 3.29 32.98
N ILE A 6 -0.25 4.15 32.64
CA ILE A 6 0.97 3.77 31.91
C ILE A 6 1.96 3.17 32.91
N LEU A 7 2.28 1.89 32.72
CA LEU A 7 3.23 1.14 33.56
C LEU A 7 4.55 0.83 32.82
N ASP A 8 4.56 0.96 31.49
CA ASP A 8 5.69 0.65 30.60
C ASP A 8 5.58 1.52 29.33
N GLU A 9 6.62 2.27 28.98
CA GLU A 9 6.64 3.17 27.82
C GLU A 9 6.55 2.42 26.49
N TYR A 10 7.18 1.25 26.36
CA TYR A 10 7.13 0.45 25.13
C TYR A 10 5.74 -0.15 24.91
N ALA A 11 5.07 -0.55 25.99
CA ALA A 11 3.69 -1.02 25.94
C ALA A 11 2.75 0.06 25.40
N VAL A 12 2.96 1.33 25.77
CA VAL A 12 2.18 2.47 25.23
C VAL A 12 2.42 2.68 23.75
N VAL A 13 3.68 2.62 23.30
CA VAL A 13 4.00 2.76 21.87
C VAL A 13 3.33 1.65 21.07
N SER A 14 3.43 0.40 21.53
CA SER A 14 2.76 -0.74 20.88
C SER A 14 1.25 -0.56 20.83
N TYR A 15 0.63 -0.17 21.95
CA TYR A 15 -0.81 0.09 22.01
C TYR A 15 -1.24 1.19 21.03
N LEU A 16 -0.50 2.31 20.99
CA LEU A 16 -0.81 3.42 20.10
C LEU A 16 -0.72 2.98 18.63
N VAL A 17 0.32 2.24 18.26
CA VAL A 17 0.49 1.68 16.92
C VAL A 17 -0.66 0.74 16.58
N ASP A 18 -1.03 -0.17 17.48
CA ASP A 18 -2.15 -1.11 17.29
C ASP A 18 -3.51 -0.38 17.19
N TYR A 19 -3.66 0.72 17.91
CA TYR A 19 -4.87 1.53 17.90
C TYR A 19 -5.00 2.33 16.60
N ILE A 20 -3.94 3.01 16.16
CA ILE A 20 -3.92 3.74 14.88
C ILE A 20 -4.19 2.79 13.72
N ASN A 21 -3.58 1.59 13.75
CA ASN A 21 -3.77 0.59 12.70
C ASN A 21 -5.05 -0.23 12.86
N LYS A 22 -5.95 0.12 13.80
CA LYS A 22 -7.14 -0.68 14.10
C LYS A 22 -8.06 -0.86 12.90
N SER A 23 -8.29 0.20 12.12
CA SER A 23 -9.11 0.17 10.90
C SER A 23 -8.47 -0.68 9.80
N GLY A 24 -7.14 -0.66 9.69
CA GLY A 24 -6.38 -1.44 8.71
C GLY A 24 -6.13 -2.90 9.09
N ARG A 25 -6.64 -3.37 10.25
CA ARG A 25 -6.42 -4.75 10.70
C ARG A 25 -7.01 -5.74 9.70
N GLY A 26 -6.16 -6.66 9.24
CA GLY A 26 -6.58 -7.74 8.34
C GLY A 26 -6.35 -7.44 6.85
N LEU A 27 -6.10 -6.19 6.46
CA LEU A 27 -5.76 -5.84 5.06
C LEU A 27 -4.51 -6.57 4.57
N SER A 28 -3.46 -6.65 5.39
CA SER A 28 -2.25 -7.39 5.03
C SER A 28 -2.51 -8.89 4.82
N ARG A 29 -3.46 -9.48 5.56
CA ARG A 29 -3.86 -10.88 5.40
C ARG A 29 -4.63 -11.07 4.10
N ILE A 30 -5.57 -10.16 3.80
CA ILE A 30 -6.32 -10.18 2.53
C ILE A 30 -5.36 -10.09 1.36
N LEU A 31 -4.41 -9.14 1.40
CA LEU A 31 -3.44 -8.96 0.33
C LEU A 31 -2.54 -10.19 0.13
N ARG A 32 -2.06 -10.83 1.22
CA ARG A 32 -1.30 -12.09 1.13
C ARG A 32 -2.13 -13.20 0.49
N ASN A 33 -3.38 -13.39 0.93
CA ASN A 33 -4.25 -14.42 0.39
C ASN A 33 -4.53 -14.20 -1.11
N CYS A 34 -4.75 -12.94 -1.54
CA CYS A 34 -4.92 -12.60 -2.94
C CYS A 34 -3.66 -12.91 -3.76
N VAL A 35 -2.48 -12.56 -3.25
CA VAL A 35 -1.20 -12.86 -3.93
C VAL A 35 -0.97 -14.37 -4.03
N GLU A 36 -1.23 -15.14 -2.98
CA GLU A 36 -1.12 -16.61 -3.00
C GLU A 36 -2.09 -17.24 -4.01
N ALA A 37 -3.35 -16.80 -4.00
CA ALA A 37 -4.37 -17.30 -4.93
C ALA A 37 -3.98 -17.05 -6.39
N VAL A 38 -3.43 -15.87 -6.69
CA VAL A 38 -3.05 -15.47 -8.04
C VAL A 38 -1.71 -16.07 -8.47
N SER A 39 -0.76 -16.28 -7.54
CA SER A 39 0.53 -16.92 -7.83
C SER A 39 0.38 -18.36 -8.33
N SER A 40 -0.75 -19.01 -8.05
CA SER A 40 -1.06 -20.35 -8.53
C SER A 40 -1.61 -20.40 -9.97
N GLN A 41 -2.00 -19.24 -10.53
CA GLN A 41 -2.59 -19.12 -11.86
C GLN A 41 -1.55 -18.64 -12.89
N LYS A 42 -1.50 -19.29 -14.06
CA LYS A 42 -0.75 -18.81 -15.22
C LYS A 42 -1.60 -17.82 -16.01
N SER A 43 -1.69 -16.58 -15.55
CA SER A 43 -2.43 -15.49 -16.19
C SER A 43 -1.52 -14.34 -16.60
N CYS A 44 -2.04 -13.44 -17.44
CA CYS A 44 -1.31 -12.24 -17.82
C CYS A 44 -1.08 -11.35 -16.58
N LEU A 45 0.07 -10.65 -16.51
CA LEU A 45 0.41 -9.76 -15.38
C LEU A 45 -0.70 -8.73 -15.07
N LYS A 46 -1.38 -8.22 -16.11
CA LYS A 46 -2.49 -7.27 -15.94
C LYS A 46 -3.69 -7.92 -15.25
N GLU A 47 -4.04 -9.13 -15.63
CA GLU A 47 -5.17 -9.88 -15.03
C GLU A 47 -4.85 -10.26 -13.59
N CYS A 48 -3.62 -10.71 -13.35
CA CYS A 48 -3.05 -10.98 -12.04
C CYS A 48 -3.16 -9.75 -11.12
N LEU A 49 -2.76 -8.56 -11.61
CA LEU A 49 -2.83 -7.32 -10.84
C LEU A 49 -4.28 -6.92 -10.55
N THR A 50 -5.17 -6.98 -11.54
CA THR A 50 -6.59 -6.67 -11.37
C THR A 50 -7.26 -7.62 -10.36
N ALA A 51 -6.91 -8.90 -10.38
CA ALA A 51 -7.42 -9.91 -9.47
C ALA A 51 -6.99 -9.66 -8.01
N VAL A 52 -5.83 -9.05 -7.77
CA VAL A 52 -5.38 -8.62 -6.43
C VAL A 52 -5.97 -7.26 -6.05
N ALA A 53 -6.03 -6.32 -6.98
CA ALA A 53 -6.45 -4.94 -6.73
C ALA A 53 -7.95 -4.83 -6.40
N ASN A 54 -8.82 -5.54 -7.12
CA ASN A 54 -10.27 -5.44 -6.94
C ASN A 54 -10.72 -5.85 -5.51
N PRO A 55 -10.33 -7.03 -4.97
CA PRO A 55 -10.67 -7.40 -3.61
C PRO A 55 -10.04 -6.47 -2.57
N PHE A 56 -8.81 -6.01 -2.83
CA PHE A 56 -8.11 -5.11 -1.91
C PHE A 56 -8.83 -3.77 -1.78
N ILE A 57 -9.12 -3.08 -2.89
CA ILE A 57 -9.81 -1.78 -2.89
C ILE A 57 -11.18 -1.88 -2.22
N ASN A 58 -11.93 -2.96 -2.47
CA ASN A 58 -13.23 -3.17 -1.84
C ASN A 58 -13.17 -3.49 -0.33
N SER A 59 -12.01 -3.94 0.16
CA SER A 59 -11.81 -4.27 1.58
C SER A 59 -11.25 -3.11 2.40
N VAL A 60 -10.68 -2.10 1.75
CA VAL A 60 -10.12 -0.91 2.40
C VAL A 60 -11.25 0.04 2.78
N GLU A 61 -11.26 0.46 4.05
CA GLU A 61 -12.13 1.53 4.51
C GLU A 61 -11.75 2.84 3.79
N THR A 62 -12.64 3.30 2.92
CA THR A 62 -12.44 4.48 2.08
C THR A 62 -13.67 5.38 2.19
N SER A 63 -13.49 6.69 2.35
CA SER A 63 -14.62 7.60 2.38
C SER A 63 -15.35 7.64 1.02
N ALA A 64 -16.64 8.00 1.02
CA ALA A 64 -17.39 8.13 -0.23
C ALA A 64 -16.75 9.13 -1.21
N GLN A 65 -16.12 10.18 -0.68
CA GLN A 65 -15.43 11.21 -1.46
C GLN A 65 -14.18 10.66 -2.14
N GLU A 66 -13.32 9.96 -1.39
CA GLU A 66 -12.11 9.33 -1.93
C GLU A 66 -12.44 8.22 -2.93
N ALA A 67 -13.49 7.43 -2.67
CA ALA A 67 -13.95 6.40 -3.59
C ALA A 67 -14.45 7.02 -4.91
N ALA A 68 -15.24 8.09 -4.85
CA ALA A 68 -15.67 8.82 -6.04
C ALA A 68 -14.47 9.42 -6.80
N TRP A 69 -13.49 9.97 -6.08
CA TRP A 69 -12.25 10.51 -6.66
C TRP A 69 -11.46 9.44 -7.41
N SER A 70 -11.31 8.26 -6.81
CA SER A 70 -10.61 7.12 -7.41
C SER A 70 -11.35 6.55 -8.62
N ILE A 71 -12.69 6.46 -8.59
CA ILE A 71 -13.50 5.96 -9.70
C ILE A 71 -13.47 6.91 -10.91
N LEU A 72 -13.45 8.22 -10.65
CA LEU A 72 -13.39 9.25 -11.68
C LEU A 72 -11.97 9.50 -12.19
N GLU A 73 -10.98 8.74 -11.70
CA GLU A 73 -9.55 8.88 -12.04
C GLU A 73 -9.02 10.32 -11.84
N LEU A 74 -9.57 11.01 -10.83
CA LEU A 74 -9.16 12.36 -10.52
C LEU A 74 -7.81 12.36 -9.80
N PRO A 75 -6.95 13.37 -10.03
CA PRO A 75 -5.67 13.47 -9.35
C PRO A 75 -5.89 13.67 -7.84
N MET A 76 -5.47 12.69 -7.03
CA MET A 76 -5.60 12.71 -5.55
C MET A 76 -4.80 13.85 -4.90
N SER A 77 -3.77 14.34 -5.59
CA SER A 77 -2.99 15.50 -5.20
C SER A 77 -2.51 16.23 -6.45
N GLN A 78 -2.47 17.56 -6.39
CA GLN A 78 -1.78 18.38 -7.37
C GLN A 78 -0.66 19.12 -6.66
N MET A 79 0.52 19.09 -7.26
CA MET A 79 1.73 19.71 -6.75
C MET A 79 2.37 20.49 -7.89
N SER A 80 2.96 21.64 -7.56
CA SER A 80 3.66 22.49 -8.54
C SER A 80 5.02 21.92 -8.93
N GLU A 81 5.61 21.11 -8.05
CA GLU A 81 6.95 20.53 -8.19
C GLU A 81 6.88 19.05 -8.53
N ASP A 82 7.91 18.53 -9.18
CA ASP A 82 8.02 17.11 -9.54
C ASP A 82 8.43 16.25 -8.33
N THR A 83 7.95 15.01 -8.27
CA THR A 83 8.26 14.07 -7.16
C THR A 83 9.31 13.07 -7.62
N ILE A 84 10.48 13.13 -6.98
CA ILE A 84 11.55 12.16 -7.20
C ILE A 84 11.51 11.05 -6.16
N PHE A 85 11.53 9.79 -6.61
CA PHE A 85 11.69 8.66 -5.71
C PHE A 85 13.14 8.54 -5.23
N ILE A 86 13.35 8.55 -3.91
CA ILE A 86 14.68 8.38 -3.30
C ILE A 86 14.77 6.96 -2.70
N PRO A 87 15.60 6.06 -3.26
CA PRO A 87 15.74 4.71 -2.73
C PRO A 87 16.50 4.72 -1.40
N THR A 88 15.81 4.40 -0.31
CA THR A 88 16.37 4.34 1.06
C THR A 88 17.05 3.01 1.39
N SER A 89 16.93 1.99 0.53
CA SER A 89 17.61 0.71 0.73
C SER A 89 19.13 0.83 0.59
N ARG A 90 19.85 -0.13 1.21
CA ARG A 90 21.31 -0.27 1.05
C ARG A 90 21.67 -0.37 -0.42
N GLN A 91 22.84 0.14 -0.79
CA GLN A 91 23.26 0.29 -2.19
C GLN A 91 23.16 -1.02 -3.00
N GLU A 92 23.50 -2.15 -2.37
CA GLU A 92 23.37 -3.49 -2.95
C GLU A 92 21.94 -3.92 -3.27
N ASN A 93 20.94 -3.40 -2.53
CA ASN A 93 19.54 -3.79 -2.58
C ASN A 93 18.64 -2.72 -3.22
N ARG A 94 19.23 -1.72 -3.89
CA ARG A 94 18.46 -0.69 -4.59
C ARG A 94 17.94 -1.25 -5.90
N THR A 95 16.61 -1.40 -5.99
CA THR A 95 15.94 -1.77 -7.24
C THR A 95 16.21 -0.69 -8.29
N ARG A 96 16.91 -1.05 -9.37
CA ARG A 96 17.17 -0.17 -10.51
C ARG A 96 16.20 -0.54 -11.62
N ILE A 97 15.33 0.38 -12.00
CA ILE A 97 14.64 0.28 -13.29
C ILE A 97 15.68 0.68 -14.34
N VAL A 98 16.16 -0.30 -15.09
CA VAL A 98 17.07 -0.04 -16.21
C VAL A 98 16.27 0.76 -17.24
N LYS A 99 16.77 1.95 -17.62
CA LYS A 99 16.15 2.72 -18.71
C LYS A 99 16.19 1.90 -20.00
N SER A 100 15.24 2.12 -20.90
CA SER A 100 15.24 1.47 -22.22
C SER A 100 16.55 1.77 -22.96
N GLN A 101 17.01 0.82 -23.78
CA GLN A 101 18.28 0.92 -24.53
C GLN A 101 18.38 2.18 -25.40
N ASP A 102 17.25 2.70 -25.86
CA ASP A 102 17.18 3.91 -26.69
C ASP A 102 17.57 5.19 -25.93
N VAL A 103 17.44 5.19 -24.60
CA VAL A 103 17.83 6.32 -23.73
C VAL A 103 19.28 6.17 -23.22
N LEU A 104 19.89 5.00 -23.43
CA LEU A 104 21.24 4.68 -22.98
C LEU A 104 22.31 4.84 -24.09
N LYS A 105 21.91 5.19 -25.31
CA LYS A 105 22.82 5.48 -26.44
C LYS A 105 23.24 6.94 -26.48
#